data_AF-A0A3A0C1X0-F1
#
_entry.id   AF-A0A3A0C1X0-F1
#
_cell.length_a   1.000
_cell.length_b   1.000
_cell.length_c   1.000
_cell.angle_alpha   90.00
_cell.angle_beta   90.00
_cell.angle_gamma   90.00
#
_symmetry.space_group_name_H-M   'P 1'
#
loop_
_entity.id
_entity.type
_entity.pdbx_description
1 polymer ?
#
loop_
_entity_poly.entity_id
_entity_poly.type
_entity_poly.pdbx_seq_one_letter_code
_entity_poly.pdbx_strand_id
1 'polypeptide(L)'
;MGLTRSGTTGRSVIATGLLLSVIFMSGCALSFGYKHADWMVRWQLDHYLDLSTAQRRDVSSRMKLLLVRHRLEALPRYEQFLHDLQQRVAQGLTPEDLDWLFRSYDALRGDLLERLLPDGSAVLTRLTESQIRHLEQILSK
;
A
#
# COMPACT_ATOMS: atom_id res chain seq x y z
N MET A 1 -57.54 12.99 6.32
CA MET A 1 -56.24 13.18 6.99
C MET A 1 -55.31 12.05 6.53
N GLY A 2 -54.69 12.22 5.36
CA GLY A 2 -53.81 11.22 4.75
C GLY A 2 -52.36 11.58 5.04
N LEU A 3 -51.64 10.70 5.75
CA LEU A 3 -50.21 10.87 6.02
C LEU A 3 -49.40 9.88 5.18
N THR A 4 -48.55 10.50 4.36
CA THR A 4 -47.52 9.98 3.47
C THR A 4 -46.55 9.03 4.19
N ARG A 5 -46.59 7.72 3.87
CA ARG A 5 -45.60 6.71 4.33
C ARG A 5 -44.86 6.02 3.18
N SER A 6 -44.69 6.69 2.03
CA SER A 6 -44.03 6.12 0.84
C SER A 6 -42.55 6.56 0.68
N GLY A 7 -42.14 7.68 1.30
CA GLY A 7 -40.80 8.27 1.06
C GLY A 7 -39.63 7.70 1.89
N THR A 8 -39.88 7.04 3.01
CA THR A 8 -38.83 6.58 3.95
C THR A 8 -38.30 5.18 3.62
N THR A 9 -39.16 4.30 3.12
CA THR A 9 -38.82 2.91 2.76
C THR A 9 -37.90 2.88 1.54
N GLY A 10 -38.20 3.67 0.50
CA GLY A 10 -37.36 3.76 -0.70
C GLY A 10 -35.97 4.34 -0.42
N ARG A 11 -35.88 5.39 0.40
CA ARG A 11 -34.58 5.97 0.82
C ARG A 11 -33.75 4.99 1.64
N SER A 12 -34.38 4.20 2.51
CA SER A 12 -33.68 3.20 3.34
C SER A 12 -33.19 2.01 2.49
N VAL A 13 -33.96 1.57 1.50
CA VAL A 13 -33.53 0.50 0.57
C VAL A 13 -32.36 0.96 -0.29
N ILE A 14 -32.40 2.20 -0.81
CA ILE A 14 -31.29 2.77 -1.58
C ILE A 14 -30.04 2.94 -0.70
N ALA A 15 -30.21 3.45 0.53
CA ALA A 15 -29.10 3.61 1.47
C ALA A 15 -28.46 2.25 1.84
N THR A 16 -29.28 1.24 2.15
CA THR A 16 -28.78 -0.12 2.45
C THR A 16 -28.13 -0.76 1.22
N GLY A 17 -28.68 -0.56 0.02
CA GLY A 17 -28.08 -1.04 -1.23
C GLY A 17 -26.72 -0.40 -1.51
N LEU A 18 -26.59 0.91 -1.29
CA LEU A 18 -25.32 1.63 -1.39
C LEU A 18 -24.32 1.15 -0.35
N LEU A 19 -24.75 0.94 0.89
CA LEU A 19 -23.87 0.49 1.99
C LEU A 19 -23.33 -0.91 1.72
N LEU A 20 -24.19 -1.82 1.25
CA LEU A 20 -23.78 -3.16 0.82
C LEU A 20 -22.83 -3.12 -0.38
N SER A 21 -23.09 -2.25 -1.36
CA SER A 21 -22.20 -2.06 -2.52
C SER A 21 -20.80 -1.61 -2.08
N VAL A 22 -20.71 -0.62 -1.18
CA VAL A 22 -19.42 -0.13 -0.65
C VAL A 22 -18.67 -1.24 0.10
N ILE A 23 -19.37 -2.02 0.92
CA ILE A 23 -18.76 -3.15 1.65
C ILE A 23 -18.26 -4.23 0.66
N PHE A 24 -19.06 -4.60 -0.35
CA PHE A 24 -18.66 -5.58 -1.36
C PHE A 24 -17.48 -5.10 -2.22
N MET A 25 -17.41 -3.81 -2.56
CA MET A 25 -16.27 -3.25 -3.29
C MET A 25 -15.00 -3.20 -2.44
N SER A 26 -15.10 -2.99 -1.12
CA SER A 26 -13.93 -2.86 -0.24
C SER A 26 -13.05 -4.12 -0.18
N GLY A 27 -13.66 -5.32 -0.12
CA GLY A 27 -12.92 -6.59 -0.11
C GLY A 27 -12.24 -6.91 -1.47
N CYS A 28 -12.91 -6.59 -2.57
CA CYS A 28 -12.36 -6.77 -3.92
C CYS A 28 -11.29 -5.75 -4.26
N ALA A 29 -11.40 -4.52 -3.75
CA ALA A 29 -10.46 -3.44 -4.01
C ALA A 29 -9.05 -3.78 -3.55
N LEU A 30 -8.89 -4.46 -2.41
CA LEU A 30 -7.57 -4.85 -1.90
C LEU A 30 -6.91 -5.89 -2.81
N SER A 31 -7.64 -6.95 -3.17
CA SER A 31 -7.15 -8.00 -4.08
C SER A 31 -6.84 -7.45 -5.47
N PHE A 32 -7.71 -6.57 -5.98
CA PHE A 32 -7.53 -5.89 -7.26
C PHE A 32 -6.29 -4.98 -7.24
N GLY A 33 -6.15 -4.14 -6.20
CA GLY A 33 -5.00 -3.27 -6.01
C GLY A 33 -3.69 -4.06 -5.97
N TYR A 34 -3.63 -5.15 -5.21
CA TYR A 34 -2.43 -6.00 -5.13
C TYR A 34 -2.08 -6.68 -6.46
N LYS A 35 -3.08 -7.07 -7.26
CA LYS A 35 -2.84 -7.66 -8.60
C LYS A 35 -2.23 -6.66 -9.59
N HIS A 36 -2.46 -5.35 -9.40
CA HIS A 36 -1.99 -4.29 -10.28
C HIS A 36 -0.93 -3.38 -9.64
N ALA A 37 -0.42 -3.76 -8.47
CA ALA A 37 0.53 -2.95 -7.70
C ALA A 37 1.85 -2.75 -8.46
N ASP A 38 2.29 -3.73 -9.26
CA ASP A 38 3.50 -3.61 -10.08
C ASP A 38 3.35 -2.50 -11.14
N TRP A 39 2.18 -2.41 -11.76
CA TRP A 39 1.86 -1.35 -12.72
C TRP A 39 1.81 0.01 -12.05
N MET A 40 1.15 0.12 -10.89
CA MET A 40 1.05 1.38 -10.13
C MET A 40 2.43 1.88 -9.70
N VAL A 41 3.25 1.02 -9.09
CA VAL A 41 4.59 1.40 -8.62
C VAL A 41 5.47 1.80 -9.80
N ARG A 42 5.40 1.05 -10.92
CA ARG A 42 6.14 1.43 -12.13
C ARG A 42 5.71 2.77 -12.69
N TRP A 43 4.41 3.08 -12.69
CA TRP A 43 3.89 4.37 -13.14
C TRP A 43 4.41 5.51 -12.26
N GLN A 44 4.43 5.32 -10.95
CA GLN A 44 5.01 6.29 -10.02
C GLN A 44 6.51 6.48 -10.27
N LEU A 45 7.27 5.38 -10.41
CA LEU A 45 8.70 5.46 -10.69
C LEU A 45 8.98 6.15 -12.03
N ASP A 46 8.16 5.92 -13.06
CA ASP A 46 8.27 6.61 -14.34
C ASP A 46 8.06 8.12 -14.21
N HIS A 47 7.10 8.54 -13.39
CA HIS A 47 6.88 9.95 -13.09
C HIS A 47 8.12 10.61 -12.48
N TYR A 48 8.74 9.97 -11.48
CA TYR A 48 9.90 10.53 -10.77
C TYR A 48 11.22 10.42 -11.53
N LEU A 49 11.42 9.35 -12.32
CA LEU A 49 12.72 9.00 -12.89
C LEU A 49 12.77 9.10 -14.42
N ASP A 50 11.66 9.40 -15.10
CA ASP A 50 11.55 9.42 -16.56
C ASP A 50 12.16 8.16 -17.21
N LEU A 51 11.59 7.00 -16.89
CA LEU A 51 12.21 5.71 -17.22
C LEU A 51 12.16 5.45 -18.73
N SER A 52 13.29 5.03 -19.29
CA SER A 52 13.34 4.49 -20.66
C SER A 52 12.55 3.18 -20.81
N THR A 53 12.22 2.79 -22.03
CA THR A 53 11.53 1.51 -22.31
C THR A 53 12.28 0.29 -21.75
N ALA A 54 13.60 0.32 -21.74
CA ALA A 54 14.41 -0.75 -21.15
C ALA A 54 14.30 -0.77 -19.61
N GLN A 55 14.44 0.39 -18.96
CA GLN A 55 14.30 0.53 -17.50
C GLN A 55 12.88 0.15 -17.03
N ARG A 56 11.83 0.54 -17.76
CA ARG A 56 10.44 0.17 -17.44
C ARG A 56 10.23 -1.36 -17.41
N ARG A 57 10.85 -2.10 -18.34
CA ARG A 57 10.78 -3.56 -18.37
C ARG A 57 11.55 -4.20 -17.22
N ASP A 58 12.75 -3.71 -16.92
CA ASP A 58 13.57 -4.18 -15.79
C ASP A 58 12.85 -3.94 -14.44
N VAL A 59 12.34 -2.73 -14.22
CA VAL A 59 11.56 -2.36 -13.01
C VAL A 59 10.32 -3.24 -12.87
N SER A 60 9.56 -3.47 -13.93
CA SER A 60 8.36 -4.33 -13.87
C SER A 60 8.69 -5.76 -13.45
N SER A 61 9.78 -6.33 -13.97
CA SER A 61 10.21 -7.69 -13.61
C SER A 61 10.63 -7.79 -12.14
N ARG A 62 11.44 -6.84 -11.66
CA ARG A 62 11.89 -6.75 -10.26
C ARG A 62 10.70 -6.57 -9.31
N MET A 63 9.81 -5.64 -9.63
CA MET A 63 8.65 -5.32 -8.80
C MET A 63 7.71 -6.52 -8.66
N LYS A 64 7.51 -7.30 -9.73
CA LYS A 64 6.69 -8.52 -9.66
C LYS A 64 7.24 -9.53 -8.65
N LEU A 65 8.55 -9.76 -8.64
CA LEU A 65 9.18 -10.67 -7.68
C LEU A 65 9.11 -10.12 -6.26
N LEU A 66 9.40 -8.83 -6.08
CA LEU A 66 9.35 -8.16 -4.79
C LEU A 66 7.95 -8.21 -4.17
N LEU A 67 6.90 -7.93 -4.95
CA LEU A 67 5.52 -7.97 -4.49
C LEU A 67 5.06 -9.39 -4.13
N VAL A 68 5.51 -10.42 -4.85
CA VAL A 68 5.22 -11.81 -4.50
C VAL A 68 5.82 -12.16 -3.14
N ARG A 69 7.10 -11.82 -2.91
CA ARG A 69 7.76 -12.06 -1.61
C ARG A 69 7.12 -11.23 -0.50
N HIS A 70 6.83 -9.96 -0.75
CA HIS A 70 6.13 -9.11 0.21
C HIS A 70 4.78 -9.72 0.62
N ARG A 71 4.01 -10.22 -0.36
CA ARG A 71 2.71 -10.86 -0.09
C ARG A 71 2.84 -12.16 0.72
N LEU A 72 3.80 -13.02 0.39
CA LEU A 72 3.91 -14.35 0.99
C LEU A 72 4.66 -14.34 2.33
N GLU A 73 5.58 -13.40 2.53
CA GLU A 73 6.50 -13.40 3.68
C GLU A 73 6.29 -12.21 4.61
N ALA A 74 6.08 -11.00 4.07
CA ALA A 74 5.98 -9.78 4.88
C ALA A 74 4.55 -9.54 5.40
N LEU A 75 3.52 -9.67 4.55
CA LEU A 75 2.14 -9.41 4.96
C LEU A 75 1.65 -10.27 6.14
N PRO A 76 1.95 -11.58 6.24
CA PRO A 76 1.58 -12.36 7.42
C PRO A 76 2.21 -11.83 8.71
N ARG A 77 3.44 -11.30 8.64
CA ARG A 77 4.12 -10.67 9.79
C ARG A 77 3.46 -9.35 10.17
N TYR A 78 3.04 -8.56 9.18
CA TYR A 78 2.31 -7.31 9.43
C TYR A 78 0.95 -7.58 10.05
N GLU A 79 0.24 -8.61 9.58
CA GLU A 79 -1.02 -9.05 10.15
C GLU A 79 -0.86 -9.43 11.63
N GLN A 80 0.14 -10.26 11.94
CA GLN A 80 0.42 -10.66 13.32
C GLN A 80 0.75 -9.46 14.20
N PHE A 81 1.64 -8.57 13.76
CA PHE A 81 1.99 -7.35 14.48
C PHE A 81 0.76 -6.45 14.75
N LEU A 82 -0.11 -6.28 13.76
CA LEU A 82 -1.32 -5.47 13.91
C LEU A 82 -2.33 -6.14 14.87
N HIS A 83 -2.42 -7.47 14.85
CA HIS A 83 -3.26 -8.21 15.79
C HIS A 83 -2.76 -8.05 17.24
N ASP A 84 -1.46 -8.20 17.46
CA ASP A 84 -0.83 -8.02 18.78
C ASP A 84 -1.01 -6.58 19.28
N LEU A 85 -0.84 -5.59 18.39
CA LEU A 85 -1.07 -4.18 18.71
C LEU A 85 -2.53 -3.93 19.09
N GLN A 86 -3.49 -4.50 18.35
CA GLN A 86 -4.91 -4.39 18.65
C GLN A 86 -5.23 -4.94 20.06
N GLN A 87 -4.66 -6.08 20.42
CA GLN A 87 -4.86 -6.68 21.75
C GLN A 87 -4.29 -5.78 22.86
N ARG A 88 -3.08 -5.24 22.68
CA ARG A 88 -2.44 -4.33 23.65
C ARG A 88 -3.25 -3.04 23.83
N VAL A 89 -3.72 -2.45 22.73
CA VAL A 89 -4.58 -1.25 22.78
C VAL A 89 -5.88 -1.54 23.53
N ALA A 90 -6.49 -2.71 23.32
CA ALA A 90 -7.72 -3.10 24.01
C ALA A 90 -7.54 -3.28 25.53
N GLN A 91 -6.32 -3.59 25.99
CA GLN A 91 -5.97 -3.77 27.41
C GLN A 91 -5.53 -2.45 28.08
N GLY A 92 -5.31 -1.39 27.31
CA GLY A 92 -4.73 -0.13 27.76
C GLY A 92 -3.21 -0.14 27.62
N LEU A 93 -2.66 0.83 26.88
CA LEU A 93 -1.23 0.88 26.57
C LEU A 93 -0.39 1.22 27.81
N THR A 94 0.69 0.47 27.99
CA THR A 94 1.77 0.72 28.95
C THR A 94 2.98 1.34 28.26
N PRO A 95 3.91 1.97 29.01
CA PRO A 95 5.20 2.41 28.45
C PRO A 95 5.98 1.27 27.76
N GLU A 96 5.95 0.07 28.33
CA GLU A 96 6.60 -1.12 27.78
C GLU A 96 5.99 -1.54 26.43
N ASP A 97 4.70 -1.31 26.22
CA ASP A 97 4.04 -1.53 24.93
C ASP A 97 4.53 -0.57 23.85
N LEU A 98 4.85 0.68 24.22
CA LEU A 98 5.41 1.65 23.28
C LEU A 98 6.82 1.23 22.83
N ASP A 99 7.63 0.76 23.77
CA ASP A 99 8.94 0.21 23.49
C ASP A 99 8.87 -1.02 22.56
N TRP A 100 7.94 -1.93 22.82
CA TRP A 100 7.66 -3.06 21.94
C TRP A 100 7.18 -2.61 20.56
N LEU A 101 6.32 -1.59 20.49
CA LEU A 101 5.79 -1.04 19.25
C LEU A 101 6.90 -0.50 18.36
N PHE A 102 7.78 0.35 18.91
CA PHE A 102 8.90 0.92 18.15
C PHE A 102 9.87 -0.16 17.66
N ARG A 103 10.27 -1.11 18.52
CA ARG A 103 11.16 -2.20 18.11
C ARG A 103 10.54 -3.08 17.02
N SER A 104 9.26 -3.40 17.14
CA SER A 104 8.54 -4.21 16.16
C SER A 104 8.42 -3.48 14.83
N TYR A 105 8.07 -2.19 14.86
CA TYR A 105 8.03 -1.34 13.69
C TYR A 105 9.40 -1.25 12.99
N ASP A 106 10.47 -1.03 13.75
CA ASP A 106 11.83 -0.94 13.19
C ASP A 106 12.27 -2.26 12.56
N ALA A 107 11.91 -3.41 13.14
CA ALA A 107 12.19 -4.71 12.55
C ALA A 107 11.44 -4.91 11.22
N LEU A 108 10.16 -4.52 11.14
CA LEU A 108 9.39 -4.59 9.89
C LEU A 108 9.93 -3.63 8.83
N ARG A 109 10.30 -2.41 9.23
CA ARG A 109 10.91 -1.40 8.35
C ARG A 109 12.27 -1.86 7.83
N GLY A 110 13.10 -2.45 8.69
CA GLY A 110 14.40 -3.01 8.33
C GLY A 110 14.27 -4.13 7.28
N ASP A 111 13.39 -5.10 7.52
CA ASP A 111 13.11 -6.19 6.58
C ASP A 111 12.62 -5.67 5.21
N LEU A 112 11.73 -4.67 5.22
CA LEU A 112 11.27 -4.04 3.98
C LEU A 112 12.43 -3.39 3.21
N LEU A 113 13.31 -2.65 3.88
CA LEU A 113 14.46 -2.00 3.26
C LEU A 113 15.45 -3.03 2.72
N GLU A 114 15.77 -4.08 3.48
CA GLU A 114 16.67 -5.16 3.04
C GLU A 114 16.17 -5.83 1.76
N ARG A 115 14.85 -6.00 1.61
CA ARG A 115 14.23 -6.55 0.40
C ARG A 115 14.28 -5.57 -0.77
N LEU A 116 14.11 -4.27 -0.52
CA LEU A 116 14.09 -3.24 -1.56
C LEU A 116 15.48 -2.84 -2.07
N LEU A 117 16.48 -2.84 -1.19
CA LEU A 117 17.81 -2.28 -1.45
C LEU A 117 18.51 -2.87 -2.68
N PRO A 118 18.54 -4.21 -2.92
CA PRO A 118 19.22 -4.78 -4.08
C PRO A 118 18.63 -4.30 -5.40
N ASP A 119 17.30 -4.27 -5.51
CA ASP A 119 16.62 -3.82 -6.72
C ASP A 119 16.64 -2.30 -6.87
N GLY A 120 16.46 -1.56 -5.77
CA GLY A 120 16.50 -0.10 -5.75
C GLY A 120 17.87 0.42 -6.18
N SER A 121 18.95 -0.09 -5.59
CA SER A 121 20.31 0.31 -5.95
C SER A 121 20.65 0.00 -7.42
N ALA A 122 20.20 -1.14 -7.95
CA ALA A 122 20.39 -1.50 -9.35
C ALA A 122 19.70 -0.52 -10.32
N VAL A 123 18.57 0.07 -9.92
CA VAL A 123 17.89 1.13 -10.69
C VAL A 123 18.61 2.46 -10.53
N LEU A 124 18.89 2.87 -9.29
CA LEU A 124 19.48 4.18 -8.97
C LEU A 124 20.87 4.38 -9.58
N THR A 125 21.70 3.32 -9.61
CA THR A 125 23.06 3.37 -10.18
C THR A 125 23.08 3.47 -11.71
N ARG A 126 21.93 3.31 -12.37
CA ARG A 126 21.77 3.38 -13.83
C ARG A 126 21.05 4.64 -14.28
N LEU A 127 20.79 5.59 -13.37
CA LEU A 127 20.18 6.86 -13.73
C LEU A 127 21.16 7.72 -14.53
N THR A 128 20.64 8.41 -15.53
CA THR A 128 21.41 9.40 -16.29
C THR A 128 21.34 10.77 -15.61
N GLU A 129 22.28 11.64 -15.97
CA GLU A 129 22.28 13.06 -15.55
C GLU A 129 20.97 13.78 -15.86
N SER A 130 20.30 13.45 -16.98
CA SER A 130 18.98 14.03 -17.30
C SER A 130 17.90 13.54 -16.36
N GLN A 131 17.92 12.25 -15.99
CA GLN A 131 16.95 11.67 -15.05
C GLN A 131 17.16 12.21 -13.63
N ILE A 132 18.41 12.44 -13.21
CA ILE A 132 18.73 13.07 -11.92
C ILE A 132 18.16 14.49 -11.86
N ARG A 133 18.41 15.32 -12.89
CA ARG A 133 17.84 16.67 -12.96
C ARG A 133 16.31 16.68 -12.96
N HIS A 134 15.68 15.73 -13.65
CA HIS A 134 14.22 15.58 -13.65
C HIS A 134 13.69 15.24 -12.25
N LEU A 135 14.34 14.33 -11.54
CA LEU A 135 14.00 13.98 -10.17
C LEU A 135 14.11 15.21 -9.23
N GLU A 136 15.21 15.96 -9.30
CA GLU A 136 15.41 17.19 -8.52
C GLU A 136 14.29 18.22 -8.76
N GLN A 137 13.89 18.41 -10.01
CA GLN A 137 12.80 19.33 -10.38
C GLN A 137 11.44 18.91 -9.82
N ILE A 138 11.17 17.61 -9.72
CA ILE A 138 9.94 17.09 -9.12
C ILE A 138 9.97 17.29 -7.60
N LEU A 139 11.12 17.06 -6.97
CA LEU A 139 11.27 17.17 -5.51
C LEU A 139 11.35 18.62 -5.01
N SER A 140 11.71 19.57 -5.86
CA SER A 140 11.77 21.00 -5.50
C SER A 140 10.42 21.72 -5.57
N LYS A 141 9.33 21.03 -5.87
CA LYS A 141 7.96 21.55 -5.89
C LYS A 141 7.25 21.21 -4.59
#